data_AF-A0A973KR71-F1
#
_entry.id   AF-A0A973KR71-F1
#
_cell.length_a   1.000
_cell.length_b   1.000
_cell.length_c   1.000
_cell.angle_alpha   90.00
_cell.angle_beta   90.00
_cell.angle_gamma   90.00
#
_symmetry.space_group_name_H-M   'P 1'
#
loop_
_entity.id
_entity.type
_entity.pdbx_description
1 polymer ?
#
loop_
_entity_poly.entity_id
_entity_poly.type
_entity_poly.pdbx_seq_one_letter_code
_entity_poly.pdbx_strand_id
1 'polypeptide(L)'
;MASPDYSDGCMIALYPTAELAQELAVEGGLPPEEMHVTVAYCGDAAGIDGDILREVTTELAERQPITAQLAGLARFTGGDKDVIVALVDSADLEDLRRDTLDALHERGIQLPRDHGYTAHLTITYLDVGDPSPMERLDARPVGFTALSAVHGTDRTDSPLEHPMAAPAREAFAAGWALSGGPMTERVKAASIASVRTAIECADDPRILEVTIDLGRLEGMWAKLFARREEQQQRHARLVADAWRQLVDRSTIATAVDAFRRHAGLAEADKDTDHKQAAALAAVAMISALPDSSGWQELRAKLRDAIAAGRAEGMVNAVAVAAEQAGRSGLDWNAAFDDAYRDVARLDEPGEHVDTWLGRLVDRAETALARVLQRSADEGADADAMADAAQDALTPNDDDLADSDVDFIADWAMTSAGALGALALYQSEGALTCDWVSVGDGRVCYACEANEAGSPWALGDLPEWPAHPRCRCFVSASVDLDHFAAWFT
;
A
#
# COMPACT_ATOMS: atom_id res chain seq x y z
N MET A 1 5.17 -25.66 -38.33
CA MET A 1 5.72 -27.01 -38.10
C MET A 1 6.23 -27.07 -36.67
N ALA A 2 6.11 -28.20 -35.96
CA ALA A 2 6.45 -28.26 -34.54
C ALA A 2 7.98 -28.25 -34.33
N SER A 3 8.46 -27.38 -33.43
CA SER A 3 9.80 -27.45 -32.85
C SER A 3 10.06 -28.83 -32.22
N PRO A 4 11.32 -29.27 -32.11
CA PRO A 4 11.64 -30.42 -31.28
C PRO A 4 11.17 -30.18 -29.84
N ASP A 5 10.55 -31.18 -29.24
CA ASP A 5 10.03 -31.12 -27.88
C ASP A 5 11.17 -31.36 -26.88
N TYR A 6 11.57 -30.31 -26.17
CA TYR A 6 12.57 -30.37 -25.10
C TYR A 6 11.94 -30.24 -23.71
N SER A 7 10.63 -30.46 -23.58
CA SER A 7 9.93 -30.38 -22.30
C SER A 7 10.42 -31.37 -21.25
N ASP A 8 11.24 -32.35 -21.64
CA ASP A 8 11.89 -33.32 -20.76
C ASP A 8 13.38 -32.98 -20.48
N GLY A 9 13.87 -31.83 -20.93
CA GLY A 9 15.28 -31.44 -20.79
C GLY A 9 15.61 -30.73 -19.47
N CYS A 10 16.86 -30.85 -19.02
CA CYS A 10 17.42 -30.09 -17.91
C CYS A 10 18.55 -29.18 -18.35
N MET A 11 18.54 -27.94 -17.90
CA MET A 11 19.61 -27.00 -18.21
C MET A 11 19.75 -25.85 -17.21
N ILE A 12 20.92 -25.21 -17.25
CA ILE A 12 21.09 -23.85 -16.77
C ILE A 12 21.16 -22.93 -17.99
N ALA A 13 20.38 -21.85 -17.98
CA ALA A 13 20.21 -20.97 -19.12
C ALA A 13 20.09 -19.50 -18.72
N LEU A 14 20.25 -18.61 -19.70
CA LEU A 14 19.99 -17.19 -19.60
C LEU A 14 18.87 -16.81 -20.56
N TYR A 15 17.85 -16.11 -20.08
CA TYR A 15 16.74 -15.63 -20.90
C TYR A 15 16.92 -14.14 -21.21
N PRO A 16 16.77 -13.71 -22.47
CA PRO A 16 16.80 -12.29 -22.83
C PRO A 16 15.58 -11.57 -22.23
N THR A 17 15.55 -10.24 -22.35
CA THR A 17 14.34 -9.48 -22.04
C THR A 17 13.18 -9.89 -22.95
N ALA A 18 11.94 -9.77 -22.45
CA ALA A 18 10.74 -10.14 -23.19
C ALA A 18 10.62 -9.32 -24.50
N GLU A 19 11.00 -8.04 -24.45
CA GLU A 19 11.02 -7.15 -25.61
C GLU A 19 11.98 -7.68 -26.69
N LEU A 20 13.21 -8.04 -26.31
CA LEU A 20 14.19 -8.55 -27.27
C LEU A 20 13.78 -9.91 -27.85
N ALA A 21 13.24 -10.81 -27.02
CA ALA A 21 12.73 -12.10 -27.49
C ALA A 21 11.60 -11.91 -28.51
N GLN A 22 10.68 -10.98 -28.24
CA GLN A 22 9.58 -10.66 -29.13
C GLN A 22 10.05 -10.09 -30.48
N GLU A 23 11.11 -9.28 -30.47
CA GLU A 23 11.72 -8.74 -31.68
C GLU A 23 12.46 -9.80 -32.52
N LEU A 24 13.01 -10.84 -31.87
CA LEU A 24 13.70 -11.94 -32.54
C LEU A 24 12.76 -13.02 -33.07
N ALA A 25 11.51 -13.02 -32.62
CA ALA A 25 10.51 -14.00 -33.03
C ALA A 25 10.22 -13.96 -34.54
N VAL A 26 10.09 -15.14 -35.13
CA VAL A 26 9.74 -15.32 -36.55
C VAL A 26 8.50 -16.21 -36.66
N GLU A 27 7.76 -16.08 -37.77
CA GLU A 27 6.59 -16.91 -38.02
C GLU A 27 6.97 -18.40 -38.03
N GLY A 28 6.28 -19.19 -37.18
CA GLY A 28 6.54 -20.62 -37.02
C GLY A 28 7.86 -20.96 -36.31
N GLY A 29 8.54 -19.97 -35.71
CA GLY A 29 9.72 -20.16 -34.86
C GLY A 29 9.39 -20.55 -33.42
N LEU A 30 10.41 -20.51 -32.55
CA LEU A 30 10.23 -20.71 -31.12
C LEU A 30 9.39 -19.59 -30.49
N PRO A 31 8.54 -19.90 -29.50
CA PRO A 31 7.89 -18.88 -28.68
C PRO A 31 8.93 -17.95 -28.02
N PRO A 32 8.69 -16.63 -27.97
CA PRO A 32 9.60 -15.67 -27.31
C PRO A 32 9.99 -16.07 -25.88
N GLU A 33 9.04 -16.59 -25.11
CA GLU A 33 9.23 -17.03 -23.72
C GLU A 33 10.12 -18.27 -23.57
N GLU A 34 10.33 -19.04 -24.66
CA GLU A 34 11.21 -20.20 -24.71
C GLU A 34 12.61 -19.86 -25.24
N MET A 35 12.81 -18.65 -25.77
CA MET A 35 14.11 -18.22 -26.29
C MET A 35 15.13 -18.03 -25.17
N HIS A 36 16.27 -18.70 -25.24
CA HIS A 36 17.31 -18.66 -24.21
C HIS A 36 18.70 -18.96 -24.76
N VAL A 37 19.73 -18.53 -24.04
CA VAL A 37 21.11 -18.99 -24.20
C VAL A 37 21.35 -20.12 -23.22
N THR A 38 21.50 -21.34 -23.74
CA THR A 38 21.86 -22.48 -22.89
C THR A 38 23.29 -22.28 -22.38
N VAL A 39 23.47 -22.19 -21.07
CA VAL A 39 24.79 -22.18 -20.44
C VAL A 39 25.26 -23.62 -20.28
N ALA A 40 24.40 -24.51 -19.82
CA ALA A 40 24.75 -25.90 -19.58
C ALA A 40 23.55 -26.83 -19.77
N TYR A 41 23.58 -27.69 -20.79
CA TYR A 41 22.59 -28.75 -20.94
C TYR A 41 23.00 -29.97 -20.11
N CYS A 42 22.15 -30.38 -19.17
CA CYS A 42 22.42 -31.40 -18.17
C CYS A 42 21.83 -32.77 -18.52
N GLY A 43 21.07 -32.89 -19.61
CA GLY A 43 20.43 -34.13 -20.05
C GLY A 43 18.93 -34.17 -19.76
N ASP A 44 18.41 -35.38 -19.57
CA ASP A 44 16.98 -35.66 -19.34
C ASP A 44 16.58 -35.41 -17.87
N ALA A 45 15.43 -34.78 -17.65
CA ALA A 45 14.89 -34.43 -16.34
C ALA A 45 14.62 -35.63 -15.43
N ALA A 46 14.29 -36.80 -15.97
CA ALA A 46 14.13 -38.01 -15.18
C ALA A 46 15.45 -38.49 -14.54
N GLY A 47 16.60 -38.07 -15.09
CA GLY A 47 17.94 -38.47 -14.63
C GLY A 47 18.66 -37.44 -13.76
N ILE A 48 18.10 -36.23 -13.61
CA ILE A 48 18.74 -35.10 -12.92
C ILE A 48 17.85 -34.63 -11.78
N ASP A 49 18.45 -34.29 -10.64
CA ASP A 49 17.75 -33.64 -9.54
C ASP A 49 17.66 -32.13 -9.79
N GLY A 50 16.44 -31.60 -9.93
CA GLY A 50 16.20 -30.17 -10.16
C GLY A 50 16.68 -29.29 -9.01
N ASP A 51 16.75 -29.82 -7.79
CA ASP A 51 17.20 -29.06 -6.62
C ASP A 51 18.68 -28.68 -6.73
N ILE A 52 19.50 -29.58 -7.30
CA ILE A 52 20.92 -29.32 -7.59
C ILE A 52 21.08 -28.16 -8.56
N LEU A 53 20.25 -28.08 -9.60
CA LEU A 53 20.30 -26.98 -10.57
C LEU A 53 19.97 -25.65 -9.89
N ARG A 54 18.93 -25.63 -9.04
CA ARG A 54 18.53 -24.42 -8.30
C ARG A 54 19.60 -23.96 -7.31
N GLU A 55 20.28 -24.88 -6.64
CA GLU A 55 21.40 -24.55 -5.76
C GLU A 55 22.55 -23.90 -6.53
N VAL A 56 22.92 -24.46 -7.68
CA VAL A 56 23.99 -23.92 -8.54
C VAL A 56 23.63 -22.54 -9.07
N THR A 57 22.40 -22.34 -9.56
CA THR A 57 22.00 -21.01 -10.05
C THR A 57 21.92 -19.98 -8.93
N THR A 58 21.52 -20.38 -7.71
CA THR A 58 21.50 -19.49 -6.55
C THR A 58 22.92 -19.09 -6.14
N GLU A 59 23.85 -20.04 -6.08
CA GLU A 59 25.27 -19.77 -5.78
C GLU A 59 25.89 -18.81 -6.80
N LEU A 60 25.65 -19.06 -8.10
CA LEU A 60 26.22 -18.25 -9.18
C LEU A 60 25.50 -16.92 -9.39
N ALA A 61 24.35 -16.69 -8.74
CA ALA A 61 23.58 -15.46 -8.85
C ALA A 61 24.19 -14.26 -8.09
N GLU A 62 25.22 -14.47 -7.28
CA GLU A 62 26.03 -13.39 -6.68
C GLU A 62 26.80 -12.55 -7.72
N ARG A 63 26.76 -12.95 -9.01
CA ARG A 63 27.34 -12.21 -10.13
C ARG A 63 26.52 -10.98 -10.50
N GLN A 64 27.18 -10.05 -11.17
CA GLN A 64 26.51 -8.94 -11.83
C GLN A 64 25.72 -9.41 -13.07
N PRO A 65 24.65 -8.69 -13.47
CA PRO A 65 23.97 -8.92 -14.73
C PRO A 65 24.93 -8.97 -15.92
N ILE A 66 24.73 -9.95 -16.79
CA ILE A 66 25.64 -10.19 -17.92
C ILE A 66 25.24 -9.28 -19.07
N THR A 67 26.18 -8.45 -19.51
CA THR A 67 26.06 -7.70 -20.76
C THR A 67 26.77 -8.46 -21.88
N ALA A 68 26.07 -8.66 -22.98
CA ALA A 68 26.59 -9.32 -24.16
C ALA A 68 26.16 -8.58 -25.43
N GLN A 69 26.66 -9.04 -26.57
CA GLN A 69 26.27 -8.54 -27.89
C GLN A 69 25.66 -9.68 -28.71
N LEU A 70 24.56 -9.40 -29.40
CA LEU A 70 24.17 -10.24 -30.53
C LEU A 70 25.21 -10.02 -31.64
N ALA A 71 25.96 -11.07 -31.99
CA ALA A 71 27.13 -10.96 -32.87
C ALA A 71 26.83 -11.34 -34.33
N GLY A 72 25.62 -11.84 -34.59
CA GLY A 72 25.15 -12.18 -35.93
C GLY A 72 24.23 -13.40 -35.94
N LEU A 73 23.91 -13.86 -37.14
CA LEU A 73 23.05 -15.01 -37.39
C LEU A 73 23.89 -16.21 -37.84
N ALA A 74 23.58 -17.40 -37.34
CA ALA A 74 24.18 -18.64 -37.82
C ALA A 74 23.10 -19.69 -38.13
N ARG A 75 23.44 -20.60 -39.05
CA ARG A 75 22.69 -21.84 -39.31
C ARG A 75 23.54 -23.00 -38.87
N PHE A 76 23.06 -23.77 -37.91
CA PHE A 76 23.67 -25.03 -37.52
C PHE A 76 22.97 -26.16 -38.27
N THR A 77 23.76 -27.07 -38.84
CA THR A 77 23.24 -28.28 -39.46
C THR A 77 22.98 -29.32 -38.38
N GLY A 78 21.73 -29.56 -38.03
CA GLY A 78 21.35 -30.65 -37.14
C GLY A 78 20.95 -31.89 -37.96
N GLY A 79 20.96 -33.07 -37.32
CA GLY A 79 20.75 -34.35 -38.01
C GLY A 79 19.53 -34.35 -38.94
N ASP A 80 18.34 -34.23 -38.37
CA ASP A 80 17.07 -34.24 -39.12
C ASP A 80 16.55 -32.83 -39.45
N LYS A 81 17.05 -31.80 -38.77
CA LYS A 81 16.64 -30.39 -38.93
C LYS A 81 17.82 -29.45 -38.79
N ASP A 82 17.80 -28.37 -39.54
CA ASP A 82 18.70 -27.24 -39.34
C ASP A 82 18.15 -26.28 -38.28
N VAL A 83 19.04 -25.52 -37.65
CA VAL A 83 18.68 -24.57 -36.59
C VAL A 83 19.20 -23.18 -36.95
N ILE A 84 18.34 -22.18 -36.88
CA ILE A 84 18.73 -20.77 -37.01
C ILE A 84 18.87 -20.19 -35.62
N VAL A 85 20.04 -19.60 -35.35
CA VAL A 85 20.41 -19.08 -34.04
C VAL A 85 20.98 -17.68 -34.16
N ALA A 86 20.70 -16.84 -33.15
CA ALA A 86 21.44 -15.62 -32.90
C ALA A 86 22.70 -15.97 -32.09
N LEU A 87 23.88 -15.58 -32.57
CA LEU A 87 25.12 -15.74 -31.82
C LEU A 87 25.21 -14.67 -30.74
N VAL A 88 25.65 -15.06 -29.54
CA VAL A 88 25.79 -14.16 -28.39
C VAL A 88 27.25 -14.14 -27.97
N ASP A 89 27.83 -12.94 -27.86
CA ASP A 89 29.25 -12.74 -27.56
C ASP A 89 29.42 -11.95 -26.26
N SER A 90 30.15 -12.52 -25.31
CA SER A 90 30.61 -11.88 -24.08
C SER A 90 31.66 -12.75 -23.39
N ALA A 91 32.72 -12.11 -22.86
CA ALA A 91 33.71 -12.80 -22.03
C ALA A 91 33.08 -13.39 -20.76
N ASP A 92 32.08 -12.71 -20.19
CA ASP A 92 31.41 -13.15 -18.96
C ASP A 92 30.63 -14.47 -19.17
N LEU A 93 30.20 -14.76 -20.40
CA LEU A 93 29.52 -16.03 -20.72
C LEU A 93 30.48 -17.22 -20.70
N GLU A 94 31.74 -17.03 -21.11
CA GLU A 94 32.76 -18.09 -21.02
C GLU A 94 33.11 -18.38 -19.56
N ASP A 95 33.24 -17.33 -18.75
CA ASP A 95 33.48 -17.45 -17.31
C ASP A 95 32.30 -18.13 -16.61
N LEU A 96 31.08 -17.67 -16.87
CA LEU A 96 29.86 -18.29 -16.35
C LEU A 96 29.78 -19.77 -16.75
N ARG A 97 30.07 -20.09 -18.02
CA ARG A 97 30.03 -21.47 -18.53
C ARG A 97 30.98 -22.36 -17.75
N ARG A 98 32.23 -21.94 -17.58
CA ARG A 98 33.25 -22.69 -16.83
C ARG A 98 32.80 -22.90 -15.39
N ASP A 99 32.41 -21.83 -14.70
CA ASP A 99 32.09 -21.89 -13.28
C ASP A 99 30.81 -22.73 -13.05
N THR A 100 29.86 -22.69 -13.99
CA THR A 100 28.68 -23.58 -14.01
C THR A 100 29.08 -25.05 -14.17
N LEU A 101 30.03 -25.35 -15.07
CA LEU A 101 30.52 -26.72 -15.26
C LEU A 101 31.20 -27.27 -14.01
N ASP A 102 32.03 -26.45 -13.37
CA ASP A 102 32.73 -26.84 -12.15
C ASP A 102 31.73 -27.09 -11.01
N ALA A 103 30.78 -26.17 -10.79
CA ALA A 103 29.76 -26.29 -9.74
C ALA A 103 28.82 -27.50 -9.94
N LEU A 104 28.44 -27.81 -11.18
CA LEU A 104 27.65 -29.00 -11.52
C LEU A 104 28.46 -30.28 -11.32
N HIS A 105 29.74 -30.28 -11.70
CA HIS A 105 30.63 -31.43 -11.55
C HIS A 105 30.86 -31.79 -10.07
N GLU A 106 31.07 -30.79 -9.22
CA GLU A 106 31.21 -30.96 -7.77
C GLU A 106 29.97 -31.58 -7.12
N ARG A 107 28.80 -31.35 -7.71
CA ARG A 107 27.52 -31.93 -7.28
C ARG A 107 27.17 -33.24 -8.00
N GLY A 108 28.11 -33.81 -8.74
CA GLY A 108 27.99 -35.13 -9.36
C GLY A 108 27.25 -35.16 -10.70
N ILE A 109 26.92 -34.01 -11.28
CA ILE A 109 26.30 -33.95 -12.61
C ILE A 109 27.40 -33.99 -13.68
N GLN A 110 27.39 -35.03 -14.50
CA GLN A 110 28.30 -35.17 -15.65
C GLN A 110 27.59 -34.73 -16.92
N LEU A 111 28.09 -33.65 -17.54
CA LEU A 111 27.49 -33.12 -18.75
C LEU A 111 27.97 -33.87 -20.01
N PRO A 112 27.11 -34.01 -21.03
CA PRO A 112 27.52 -34.47 -22.35
C PRO A 112 28.63 -33.59 -22.95
N ARG A 113 29.59 -34.19 -23.66
CA ARG A 113 30.74 -33.50 -24.29
C ARG A 113 30.78 -33.66 -25.81
N ASP A 114 29.63 -33.89 -26.42
CA ASP A 114 29.51 -34.21 -27.84
C ASP A 114 29.81 -33.00 -28.75
N HIS A 115 29.69 -31.78 -28.21
CA HIS A 115 29.86 -30.54 -28.94
C HIS A 115 30.68 -29.50 -28.17
N GLY A 116 31.37 -28.62 -28.91
CA GLY A 116 31.97 -27.41 -28.36
C GLY A 116 30.90 -26.42 -27.91
N TYR A 117 31.26 -25.50 -27.02
CA TYR A 117 30.36 -24.44 -26.58
C TYR A 117 30.37 -23.28 -27.58
N THR A 118 29.19 -22.92 -28.06
CA THR A 118 28.94 -21.68 -28.80
C THR A 118 27.77 -21.02 -28.10
N ALA A 119 27.94 -19.84 -27.52
CA ALA A 119 26.83 -19.12 -26.90
C ALA A 119 25.87 -18.64 -28.00
N HIS A 120 24.63 -19.13 -27.96
CA HIS A 120 23.65 -18.86 -28.99
C HIS A 120 22.24 -18.92 -28.42
N LEU A 121 21.33 -18.25 -29.12
CA LEU A 121 19.91 -18.18 -28.81
C LEU A 121 19.13 -18.72 -30.00
N THR A 122 18.42 -19.83 -29.79
CA THR A 122 17.69 -20.48 -30.89
C THR A 122 16.47 -19.66 -31.27
N ILE A 123 16.32 -19.39 -32.58
CA ILE A 123 15.18 -18.64 -33.13
C ILE A 123 14.16 -19.61 -33.73
N THR A 124 14.62 -20.58 -34.53
CA THR A 124 13.74 -21.55 -35.18
C THR A 124 14.48 -22.82 -35.62
N TYR A 125 13.71 -23.88 -35.83
CA TYR A 125 14.13 -25.14 -36.45
C TYR A 125 13.49 -25.28 -37.83
N LEU A 126 14.27 -25.70 -38.82
CA LEU A 126 13.88 -25.78 -40.24
C LEU A 126 14.19 -27.15 -40.81
N ASP A 127 13.47 -27.57 -41.85
CA ASP A 127 13.86 -28.75 -42.61
C ASP A 127 15.14 -28.48 -43.41
N VAL A 128 15.92 -29.52 -43.67
CA VAL A 128 17.20 -29.41 -44.38
C VAL A 128 16.96 -28.85 -45.79
N GLY A 129 17.57 -27.70 -46.08
CA GLY A 129 17.45 -27.00 -47.36
C GLY A 129 16.38 -25.90 -47.41
N ASP A 130 15.51 -25.78 -46.40
CA ASP A 130 14.55 -24.66 -46.33
C ASP A 130 15.29 -23.31 -46.21
N PRO A 131 14.74 -22.22 -46.79
CA PRO A 131 15.34 -20.89 -46.69
C PRO A 131 15.31 -20.39 -45.24
N SER A 132 16.34 -19.64 -44.85
CA SER A 132 16.33 -18.96 -43.55
C SER A 132 15.23 -17.90 -43.53
N PRO A 133 14.39 -17.83 -42.49
CA PRO A 133 13.37 -16.78 -42.35
C PRO A 133 13.97 -15.40 -42.04
N MET A 134 15.27 -15.37 -41.70
CA MET A 134 16.03 -14.17 -41.41
C MET A 134 17.35 -14.21 -42.17
N GLU A 135 17.65 -13.15 -42.94
CA GLU A 135 18.89 -13.08 -43.72
C GLU A 135 20.04 -12.45 -42.94
N ARG A 136 19.74 -11.52 -42.04
CA ARG A 136 20.71 -10.74 -41.28
C ARG A 136 20.17 -10.36 -39.92
N LEU A 137 21.04 -10.41 -38.92
CA LEU A 137 20.83 -9.86 -37.60
C LEU A 137 21.93 -8.83 -37.34
N ASP A 138 21.53 -7.58 -37.11
CA ASP A 138 22.49 -6.52 -36.80
C ASP A 138 22.99 -6.64 -35.36
N ALA A 139 24.24 -6.21 -35.16
CA ALA A 139 24.85 -6.24 -33.86
C ALA A 139 24.16 -5.27 -32.90
N ARG A 140 23.78 -5.75 -31.72
CA ARG A 140 23.13 -4.95 -30.68
C ARG A 140 23.36 -5.56 -29.29
N PRO A 141 23.35 -4.72 -28.23
CA PRO A 141 23.46 -5.20 -26.86
C PRO A 141 22.32 -6.14 -26.49
N VAL A 142 22.62 -7.14 -25.67
CA VAL A 142 21.65 -7.97 -24.95
C VAL A 142 22.09 -8.09 -23.49
N GLY A 143 21.15 -7.89 -22.58
CA GLY A 143 21.37 -8.03 -21.15
C GLY A 143 20.65 -9.26 -20.59
N PHE A 144 21.28 -9.91 -19.63
CA PHE A 144 20.69 -11.01 -18.86
C PHE A 144 20.73 -10.67 -17.37
N THR A 145 19.57 -10.69 -16.71
CA THR A 145 19.41 -10.25 -15.32
C THR A 145 19.16 -11.40 -14.35
N ALA A 146 19.06 -12.64 -14.83
CA ALA A 146 18.85 -13.82 -14.01
C ALA A 146 19.52 -15.06 -14.63
N LEU A 147 19.91 -15.99 -13.78
CA LEU A 147 20.25 -17.36 -14.14
C LEU A 147 19.04 -18.27 -13.91
N SER A 148 18.68 -19.05 -14.92
CA SER A 148 17.52 -19.92 -14.85
C SER A 148 17.95 -21.37 -14.69
N ALA A 149 17.42 -22.04 -13.67
CA ALA A 149 17.43 -23.48 -13.54
C ALA A 149 16.16 -24.02 -14.22
N VAL A 150 16.32 -24.87 -15.23
CA VAL A 150 15.22 -25.49 -15.97
C VAL A 150 15.28 -27.00 -15.76
N HIS A 151 14.20 -27.58 -15.24
CA HIS A 151 14.02 -29.01 -15.02
C HIS A 151 12.68 -29.44 -15.64
N GLY A 152 12.76 -30.05 -16.82
CA GLY A 152 11.58 -30.32 -17.64
C GLY A 152 10.84 -29.02 -17.98
N THR A 153 9.56 -28.93 -17.58
CA THR A 153 8.75 -27.73 -17.75
C THR A 153 8.93 -26.69 -16.63
N ASP A 154 9.62 -27.04 -15.55
CA ASP A 154 9.77 -26.16 -14.38
C ASP A 154 10.97 -25.24 -14.56
N ARG A 155 10.73 -23.92 -14.50
CA ARG A 155 11.77 -22.88 -14.52
C ARG A 155 11.80 -22.13 -13.19
N THR A 156 12.99 -22.03 -12.60
CA THR A 156 13.25 -21.17 -11.45
C THR A 156 14.35 -20.16 -11.81
N ASP A 157 14.04 -18.88 -11.67
CA ASP A 157 14.95 -17.79 -12.00
C ASP A 157 15.64 -17.26 -10.73
N SER A 158 16.97 -17.20 -10.76
CA SER A 158 17.83 -16.65 -9.70
C SER A 158 18.36 -15.28 -10.17
N PRO A 159 17.83 -14.15 -9.66
CA PRO A 159 18.24 -12.82 -10.12
C PRO A 159 19.71 -12.53 -9.83
N LEU A 160 20.42 -12.01 -10.83
CA LEU A 160 21.80 -11.56 -10.71
C LEU A 160 21.86 -10.26 -9.89
N GLU A 161 22.81 -10.14 -8.96
CA GLU A 161 22.93 -8.97 -8.09
C GLU A 161 23.51 -7.76 -8.84
N HIS A 162 22.66 -6.78 -9.15
CA HIS A 162 23.09 -5.53 -9.79
C HIS A 162 23.95 -4.71 -8.82
N PRO A 163 25.09 -4.13 -9.25
CA PRO A 163 25.99 -3.36 -8.36
C PRO A 163 25.34 -2.16 -7.67
N MET A 164 24.27 -1.62 -8.25
CA MET A 164 23.48 -0.53 -7.66
C MET A 164 22.58 -0.99 -6.49
N ALA A 165 22.29 -2.29 -6.37
CA ALA A 165 21.28 -2.79 -5.43
C ALA A 165 21.65 -2.54 -3.97
N ALA A 166 22.89 -2.80 -3.56
CA ALA A 166 23.36 -2.55 -2.20
C ALA A 166 23.48 -1.04 -1.88
N PRO A 167 24.14 -0.20 -2.72
CA PRO A 167 24.15 1.24 -2.54
C PRO A 167 22.76 1.87 -2.45
N ALA A 168 21.80 1.43 -3.28
CA ALA A 168 20.43 1.94 -3.24
C ALA A 168 19.71 1.57 -1.93
N ARG A 169 19.90 0.34 -1.41
CA ARG A 169 19.36 -0.06 -0.10
C ARG A 169 19.92 0.80 1.03
N GLU A 170 21.23 1.04 1.04
CA GLU A 170 21.89 1.90 2.03
C GLU A 170 21.41 3.36 1.92
N ALA A 171 21.31 3.88 0.70
CA ALA A 171 20.79 5.23 0.43
C ALA A 171 19.36 5.40 0.96
N PHE A 172 18.46 4.45 0.67
CA PHE A 172 17.09 4.49 1.18
C PHE A 172 17.06 4.43 2.71
N ALA A 173 17.84 3.52 3.31
CA ALA A 173 17.93 3.38 4.77
C ALA A 173 18.48 4.66 5.45
N ALA A 174 19.47 5.32 4.83
CA ALA A 174 20.01 6.58 5.31
C ALA A 174 18.95 7.69 5.29
N GLY A 175 18.21 7.82 4.18
CA GLY A 175 17.07 8.74 4.08
C GLY A 175 16.00 8.48 5.14
N TRP A 176 15.57 7.22 5.26
CA TRP A 176 14.60 6.81 6.28
C TRP A 176 15.06 7.14 7.70
N ALA A 177 16.33 6.89 8.02
CA ALA A 177 16.88 7.18 9.34
C ALA A 177 16.83 8.68 9.71
N LEU A 178 16.94 9.58 8.72
CA LEU A 178 16.80 11.03 8.95
C LEU A 178 15.37 11.44 9.37
N SER A 179 14.36 10.69 8.96
CA SER A 179 12.96 10.98 9.33
C SER A 179 12.60 10.53 10.75
N GLY A 180 13.24 9.45 11.23
CA GLY A 180 12.91 8.78 12.49
C GLY A 180 11.51 8.13 12.52
N GLY A 181 10.90 7.87 11.36
CA GLY A 181 9.61 7.19 11.27
C GLY A 181 9.69 5.67 11.48
N PRO A 182 8.57 5.00 11.82
CA PRO A 182 8.55 3.55 11.99
C PRO A 182 8.76 2.80 10.66
N MET A 183 9.36 1.61 10.73
CA MET A 183 9.52 0.72 9.58
C MET A 183 8.22 -0.06 9.33
N THR A 184 7.33 0.51 8.53
CA THR A 184 6.04 -0.11 8.16
C THR A 184 6.18 -1.02 6.93
N GLU A 185 5.16 -1.84 6.63
CA GLU A 185 5.14 -2.63 5.39
C GLU A 185 5.19 -1.76 4.13
N ARG A 186 4.60 -0.56 4.18
CA ARG A 186 4.71 0.43 3.10
C ARG A 186 6.16 0.87 2.89
N VAL A 187 6.87 1.22 3.96
CA VAL A 187 8.29 1.64 3.89
C VAL A 187 9.15 0.51 3.30
N LYS A 188 8.89 -0.75 3.68
CA LYS A 188 9.57 -1.92 3.08
C LYS A 188 9.28 -2.05 1.59
N ALA A 189 8.02 -1.95 1.19
CA ALA A 189 7.63 -2.02 -0.22
C ALA A 189 8.26 -0.88 -1.03
N ALA A 190 8.27 0.33 -0.49
CA ALA A 190 8.90 1.50 -1.11
C ALA A 190 10.42 1.34 -1.23
N SER A 191 11.09 0.72 -0.25
CA SER A 191 12.51 0.39 -0.33
C SER A 191 12.80 -0.53 -1.51
N ILE A 192 12.01 -1.60 -1.66
CA ILE A 192 12.14 -2.54 -2.79
C ILE A 192 11.92 -1.83 -4.13
N ALA A 193 10.86 -1.01 -4.23
CA ALA A 193 10.56 -0.25 -5.43
C ALA A 193 11.69 0.74 -5.77
N SER A 194 12.21 1.46 -4.77
CA SER A 194 13.30 2.43 -4.96
C SER A 194 14.59 1.76 -5.44
N VAL A 195 14.91 0.57 -4.92
CA VAL A 195 16.06 -0.22 -5.38
C VAL A 195 15.91 -0.62 -6.85
N ARG A 196 14.71 -1.07 -7.25
CA ARG A 196 14.44 -1.40 -8.65
C ARG A 196 14.58 -0.19 -9.57
N THR A 197 13.98 0.93 -9.19
CA THR A 197 14.13 2.20 -9.92
C THR A 197 15.59 2.64 -10.00
N ALA A 198 16.36 2.46 -8.92
CA ALA A 198 17.77 2.79 -8.93
C ALA A 198 18.59 1.92 -9.90
N ILE A 199 18.24 0.64 -10.04
CA ILE A 199 18.85 -0.26 -11.02
C ILE A 199 18.47 0.16 -12.45
N GLU A 200 17.19 0.44 -12.70
CA GLU A 200 16.70 0.88 -14.02
C GLU A 200 17.31 2.22 -14.46
N CYS A 201 17.66 3.09 -13.51
CA CYS A 201 18.26 4.40 -13.74
C CYS A 201 19.73 4.47 -13.28
N ALA A 202 20.47 3.35 -13.31
CA ALA A 202 21.82 3.28 -12.74
C ALA A 202 22.83 4.25 -13.39
N ASP A 203 22.57 4.70 -14.62
CA ASP A 203 23.41 5.68 -15.32
C ASP A 203 23.16 7.14 -14.90
N ASP A 204 22.10 7.41 -14.12
CA ASP A 204 21.84 8.75 -13.58
C ASP A 204 22.76 9.01 -12.36
N PRO A 205 23.68 10.00 -12.42
CA PRO A 205 24.60 10.28 -11.33
C PRO A 205 23.92 10.72 -10.03
N ARG A 206 22.64 11.09 -10.05
CA ARG A 206 21.86 11.55 -8.89
C ARG A 206 20.92 10.49 -8.35
N ILE A 207 20.90 9.27 -8.90
CA ILE A 207 19.91 8.26 -8.52
C ILE A 207 19.95 7.87 -7.04
N LEU A 208 21.14 7.88 -6.42
CA LEU A 208 21.28 7.62 -4.99
C LEU A 208 20.78 8.80 -4.13
N GLU A 209 20.90 10.05 -4.62
CA GLU A 209 20.29 11.22 -3.95
C GLU A 209 18.76 11.08 -3.96
N VAL A 210 18.18 10.76 -5.11
CA VAL A 210 16.74 10.49 -5.24
C VAL A 210 16.30 9.37 -4.31
N THR A 211 17.10 8.30 -4.20
CA THR A 211 16.80 7.16 -3.31
C THR A 211 16.84 7.55 -1.82
N ILE A 212 17.76 8.44 -1.42
CA ILE A 212 17.78 9.04 -0.07
C ILE A 212 16.49 9.85 0.16
N ASP A 213 16.12 10.71 -0.78
CA ASP A 213 14.93 11.55 -0.65
C ASP A 213 13.64 10.70 -0.54
N LEU A 214 13.53 9.61 -1.31
CA LEU A 214 12.43 8.65 -1.19
C LEU A 214 12.38 7.98 0.18
N GLY A 215 13.52 7.51 0.70
CA GLY A 215 13.59 6.93 2.05
C GLY A 215 13.16 7.92 3.13
N ARG A 216 13.60 9.18 3.01
CA ARG A 216 13.24 10.28 3.91
C ARG A 216 11.74 10.55 3.87
N LEU A 217 11.17 10.66 2.67
CA LEU A 217 9.76 10.92 2.43
C LEU A 217 8.88 9.82 3.05
N GLU A 218 9.17 8.56 2.76
CA GLU A 218 8.38 7.43 3.27
C GLU A 218 8.45 7.30 4.79
N GLY A 219 9.62 7.54 5.38
CA GLY A 219 9.74 7.57 6.84
C GLY A 219 8.99 8.73 7.49
N MET A 220 9.01 9.93 6.89
CA MET A 220 8.24 11.07 7.38
C MET A 220 6.73 10.78 7.34
N TRP A 221 6.23 10.24 6.23
CA TRP A 221 4.83 9.84 6.10
C TRP A 221 4.45 8.78 7.13
N ALA A 222 5.29 7.77 7.31
CA ALA A 222 5.06 6.74 8.32
C ALA A 222 4.94 7.34 9.73
N LYS A 223 5.74 8.36 10.05
CA LYS A 223 5.68 9.06 11.34
C LYS A 223 4.39 9.88 11.50
N LEU A 224 4.02 10.64 10.47
CA LEU A 224 2.80 11.44 10.43
C LEU A 224 1.55 10.57 10.65
N PHE A 225 1.43 9.47 9.91
CA PHE A 225 0.27 8.58 10.02
C PHE A 225 0.24 7.81 11.34
N ALA A 226 1.38 7.30 11.81
CA ALA A 226 1.44 6.58 13.09
C ALA A 226 0.95 7.47 14.25
N ARG A 227 1.37 8.75 14.28
CA ARG A 227 0.92 9.69 15.29
C ARG A 227 -0.56 10.03 15.17
N ARG A 228 -1.04 10.31 13.95
CA ARG A 228 -2.46 10.58 13.71
C ARG A 228 -3.32 9.42 14.22
N GLU A 229 -2.95 8.18 13.91
CA GLU A 229 -3.66 6.98 14.36
C GLU A 229 -3.63 6.84 15.89
N GLU A 230 -2.49 7.10 16.52
CA GLU A 230 -2.36 7.10 17.99
C GLU A 230 -3.31 8.12 18.64
N GLN A 231 -3.34 9.36 18.13
CA GLN A 231 -4.23 10.40 18.66
C GLN A 231 -5.70 10.06 18.42
N GLN A 232 -6.06 9.59 17.23
CA GLN A 232 -7.43 9.18 16.90
C GLN A 232 -7.91 8.08 17.85
N GLN A 233 -7.13 7.02 18.04
CA GLN A 233 -7.47 5.93 18.96
C GLN A 233 -7.58 6.42 20.41
N ARG A 234 -6.65 7.27 20.86
CA ARG A 234 -6.68 7.83 22.21
C ARG A 234 -7.95 8.63 22.46
N HIS A 235 -8.29 9.54 21.56
CA HIS A 235 -9.45 10.41 21.73
C HIS A 235 -10.77 9.68 21.50
N ALA A 236 -10.84 8.73 20.56
CA ALA A 236 -12.00 7.86 20.39
C ALA A 236 -12.32 7.09 21.69
N ARG A 237 -11.30 6.54 22.37
CA ARG A 237 -11.48 5.89 23.68
C ARG A 237 -12.03 6.85 24.74
N LEU A 238 -11.49 8.06 24.84
CA LEU A 238 -11.96 9.05 25.81
C LEU A 238 -13.42 9.49 25.56
N VAL A 239 -13.80 9.65 24.29
CA VAL A 239 -15.19 9.96 23.91
C VAL A 239 -16.10 8.76 24.20
N ALA A 240 -15.66 7.54 23.88
CA ALA A 240 -16.38 6.32 24.20
C ALA A 240 -16.61 6.18 25.71
N ASP A 241 -15.59 6.34 26.54
CA ASP A 241 -15.73 6.25 28.00
C ASP A 241 -16.75 7.25 28.55
N ALA A 242 -16.75 8.50 28.05
CA ALA A 242 -17.75 9.50 28.43
C ALA A 242 -19.15 9.14 27.92
N TRP A 243 -19.26 8.55 26.72
CA TRP A 243 -20.53 8.05 26.17
C TRP A 243 -21.10 6.89 26.99
N ARG A 244 -20.27 5.91 27.39
CA ARG A 244 -20.71 4.74 28.19
C ARG A 244 -21.34 5.16 29.52
N GLN A 245 -20.86 6.26 30.11
CA GLN A 245 -21.42 6.81 31.35
C GLN A 245 -22.83 7.40 31.16
N LEU A 246 -23.18 7.82 29.93
CA LEU A 246 -24.49 8.36 29.58
C LEU A 246 -25.51 7.28 29.21
N VAL A 247 -25.06 6.21 28.56
CA VAL A 247 -25.91 5.08 28.13
C VAL A 247 -25.73 3.86 29.04
N ASP A 248 -25.82 4.08 30.34
CA ASP A 248 -25.72 2.99 31.31
C ASP A 248 -26.96 2.07 31.26
N ARG A 249 -26.81 0.88 31.85
CA ARG A 249 -27.84 -0.15 31.87
C ARG A 249 -29.16 0.34 32.46
N SER A 250 -29.11 1.25 33.43
CA SER A 250 -30.30 1.77 34.12
C SER A 250 -31.09 2.74 33.23
N THR A 251 -30.38 3.56 32.46
CA THR A 251 -30.93 4.49 31.48
C THR A 251 -31.57 3.71 30.34
N ILE A 252 -30.88 2.68 29.84
CA ILE A 252 -31.41 1.79 28.80
C ILE A 252 -32.63 1.01 29.27
N ALA A 253 -32.61 0.46 30.49
CA ALA A 253 -33.76 -0.26 31.06
C ALA A 253 -35.00 0.64 31.15
N THR A 254 -34.82 1.91 31.53
CA THR A 254 -35.91 2.91 31.58
C THR A 254 -36.54 3.14 30.20
N ALA A 255 -35.71 3.20 29.15
CA ALA A 255 -36.17 3.35 27.77
C ALA A 255 -36.89 2.09 27.26
N VAL A 256 -36.37 0.91 27.58
CA VAL A 256 -37.00 -0.38 27.24
C VAL A 256 -38.35 -0.51 27.92
N ASP A 257 -38.48 -0.14 29.19
CA ASP A 257 -39.75 -0.14 29.90
C ASP A 257 -40.76 0.82 29.27
N ALA A 258 -40.31 2.01 28.87
CA ALA A 258 -41.16 2.97 28.17
C ALA A 258 -41.64 2.43 26.81
N PHE A 259 -40.72 1.83 26.04
CA PHE A 259 -41.04 1.17 24.77
C PHE A 259 -42.05 0.03 24.97
N ARG A 260 -41.80 -0.91 25.88
CA ARG A 260 -42.65 -2.07 26.11
C ARG A 260 -44.07 -1.68 26.53
N ARG A 261 -44.22 -0.62 27.34
CA ARG A 261 -45.53 -0.05 27.67
C ARG A 261 -46.23 0.53 26.44
N HIS A 262 -45.52 1.26 25.59
CA HIS A 262 -46.10 1.91 24.42
C HIS A 262 -46.43 0.91 23.29
N ALA A 263 -45.63 -0.15 23.16
CA ALA A 263 -45.78 -1.20 22.16
C ALA A 263 -46.78 -2.31 22.57
N GLY A 264 -47.40 -2.22 23.76
CA GLY A 264 -48.35 -3.23 24.23
C GLY A 264 -47.73 -4.58 24.58
N LEU A 265 -46.40 -4.68 24.68
CA LEU A 265 -45.65 -5.93 24.91
C LEU A 265 -45.84 -6.53 26.32
N ALA A 266 -46.66 -5.90 27.17
CA ALA A 266 -47.07 -6.39 28.47
C ALA A 266 -48.48 -7.03 28.48
N GLU A 267 -49.26 -6.88 27.40
CA GLU A 267 -50.61 -7.41 27.27
C GLU A 267 -50.76 -8.27 26.00
N ALA A 268 -51.79 -9.11 25.93
CA ALA A 268 -52.01 -10.09 24.85
C ALA A 268 -52.48 -9.46 23.52
N ASP A 269 -52.08 -8.22 23.24
CA ASP A 269 -52.51 -7.45 22.07
C ASP A 269 -51.50 -7.57 20.94
N LYS A 270 -51.96 -8.00 19.76
CA LYS A 270 -51.11 -8.50 18.65
C LYS A 270 -51.03 -7.55 17.46
N ASP A 271 -51.56 -6.33 17.57
CA ASP A 271 -51.80 -5.45 16.40
C ASP A 271 -51.10 -4.08 16.53
N THR A 272 -49.92 -4.04 17.15
CA THR A 272 -49.15 -2.79 17.35
C THR A 272 -48.00 -2.69 16.37
N ASP A 273 -47.84 -1.52 15.74
CA ASP A 273 -46.67 -1.20 14.91
C ASP A 273 -45.42 -0.99 15.79
N HIS A 274 -44.68 -2.08 16.03
CA HIS A 274 -43.46 -2.07 16.83
C HIS A 274 -42.41 -1.07 16.32
N LYS A 275 -42.40 -0.76 15.02
CA LYS A 275 -41.43 0.16 14.42
C LYS A 275 -41.67 1.59 14.87
N GLN A 276 -42.92 2.06 14.83
CA GLN A 276 -43.24 3.42 15.28
C GLN A 276 -43.02 3.57 16.80
N ALA A 277 -43.39 2.55 17.59
CA ALA A 277 -43.17 2.56 19.02
C ALA A 277 -41.68 2.58 19.39
N ALA A 278 -40.85 1.82 18.67
CA ALA A 278 -39.41 1.74 18.90
C ALA A 278 -38.72 3.07 18.58
N ALA A 279 -39.11 3.71 17.48
CA ALA A 279 -38.60 5.03 17.11
C ALA A 279 -38.93 6.10 18.16
N LEU A 280 -40.17 6.15 18.66
CA LEU A 280 -40.57 7.11 19.69
C LEU A 280 -39.81 6.91 21.01
N ALA A 281 -39.63 5.65 21.43
CA ALA A 281 -38.89 5.35 22.65
C ALA A 281 -37.40 5.69 22.53
N ALA A 282 -36.79 5.41 21.36
CA ALA A 282 -35.40 5.75 21.10
C ALA A 282 -35.17 7.27 21.12
N VAL A 283 -35.99 8.03 20.40
CA VAL A 283 -35.94 9.50 20.40
C VAL A 283 -36.12 10.05 21.82
N ALA A 284 -37.12 9.57 22.56
CA ALA A 284 -37.38 10.07 23.91
C ALA A 284 -36.21 9.83 24.89
N MET A 285 -35.49 8.71 24.76
CA MET A 285 -34.30 8.44 25.58
C MET A 285 -33.11 9.29 25.15
N ILE A 286 -32.72 9.21 23.88
CA ILE A 286 -31.46 9.79 23.42
C ILE A 286 -31.54 11.32 23.38
N SER A 287 -32.68 11.89 22.96
CA SER A 287 -32.88 13.35 22.97
C SER A 287 -32.94 13.95 24.38
N ALA A 288 -33.05 13.14 25.44
CA ALA A 288 -32.96 13.59 26.84
C ALA A 288 -31.51 13.61 27.38
N LEU A 289 -30.56 13.00 26.67
CA LEU A 289 -29.15 12.98 27.10
C LEU A 289 -28.53 14.38 27.27
N PRO A 290 -28.84 15.41 26.45
CA PRO A 290 -28.30 16.76 26.64
C PRO A 290 -28.56 17.40 28.01
N ASP A 291 -29.65 17.02 28.67
CA ASP A 291 -30.03 17.53 30.00
C ASP A 291 -29.36 16.75 31.15
N SER A 292 -28.62 15.68 30.85
CA SER A 292 -27.94 14.84 31.84
C SER A 292 -26.64 15.45 32.35
N SER A 293 -26.22 15.08 33.57
CA SER A 293 -24.99 15.59 34.18
C SER A 293 -23.70 15.17 33.45
N GLY A 294 -23.72 14.08 32.69
CA GLY A 294 -22.56 13.58 31.93
C GLY A 294 -22.39 14.23 30.56
N TRP A 295 -23.40 14.95 30.05
CA TRP A 295 -23.36 15.51 28.68
C TRP A 295 -22.23 16.51 28.49
N GLN A 296 -21.98 17.35 29.49
CA GLN A 296 -20.90 18.33 29.43
C GLN A 296 -19.52 17.68 29.40
N GLU A 297 -19.36 16.50 30.03
CA GLU A 297 -18.12 15.74 29.96
C GLU A 297 -17.91 15.16 28.56
N LEU A 298 -18.93 14.50 27.98
CA LEU A 298 -18.88 14.02 26.60
C LEU A 298 -18.53 15.15 25.62
N ARG A 299 -19.22 16.28 25.76
CA ARG A 299 -18.98 17.50 24.96
C ARG A 299 -17.54 17.98 25.09
N ALA A 300 -16.99 17.98 26.30
CA ALA A 300 -15.59 18.35 26.53
C ALA A 300 -14.63 17.37 25.86
N LYS A 301 -14.85 16.05 25.97
CA LYS A 301 -13.98 15.03 25.33
C LYS A 301 -13.98 15.15 23.81
N LEU A 302 -15.14 15.38 23.20
CA LEU A 302 -15.24 15.55 21.74
C LEU A 302 -14.59 16.86 21.27
N ARG A 303 -14.73 17.94 22.04
CA ARG A 303 -14.01 19.20 21.78
C ARG A 303 -12.51 19.00 21.82
N ASP A 304 -12.01 18.28 22.83
CA ASP A 304 -10.57 18.00 22.95
C ASP A 304 -10.08 17.14 21.79
N ALA A 305 -10.90 16.18 21.31
CA ALA A 305 -10.61 15.41 20.11
C ALA A 305 -10.51 16.29 18.85
N ILE A 306 -11.49 17.17 18.62
CA ILE A 306 -11.47 18.12 17.49
C ILE A 306 -10.25 19.04 17.55
N ALA A 307 -9.90 19.53 18.74
CA ALA A 307 -8.72 20.36 18.94
C ALA A 307 -7.42 19.60 18.59
N ALA A 308 -7.28 18.35 19.04
CA ALA A 308 -6.16 17.49 18.68
C ALA A 308 -6.11 17.24 17.17
N GLY A 309 -7.24 16.93 16.54
CA GLY A 309 -7.33 16.77 15.08
C GLY A 309 -6.84 18.00 14.34
N ARG A 310 -7.28 19.20 14.74
CA ARG A 310 -6.83 20.47 14.14
C ARG A 310 -5.32 20.69 14.30
N ALA A 311 -4.77 20.42 15.48
CA ALA A 311 -3.34 20.55 15.74
C ALA A 311 -2.52 19.56 14.88
N GLU A 312 -2.94 18.30 14.78
CA GLU A 312 -2.33 17.30 13.88
C GLU A 312 -2.35 17.78 12.43
N GLY A 313 -3.47 18.32 11.96
CA GLY A 313 -3.56 18.92 10.63
C GLY A 313 -2.57 20.04 10.36
N MET A 314 -2.44 20.98 11.30
CA MET A 314 -1.49 22.10 11.21
C MET A 314 -0.04 21.61 11.17
N VAL A 315 0.34 20.72 12.08
CA VAL A 315 1.72 20.20 12.13
C VAL A 315 2.04 19.35 10.89
N ASN A 316 1.08 18.56 10.41
CA ASN A 316 1.25 17.81 9.17
C ASN A 316 1.49 18.76 7.99
N ALA A 317 0.74 19.86 7.90
CA ALA A 317 0.94 20.88 6.89
C ALA A 317 2.34 21.51 6.96
N VAL A 318 2.83 21.83 8.16
CA VAL A 318 4.20 22.34 8.35
C VAL A 318 5.25 21.29 7.95
N ALA A 319 5.05 20.02 8.31
CA ALA A 319 6.00 18.95 7.99
C ALA A 319 6.10 18.72 6.47
N VAL A 320 4.96 18.69 5.78
CA VAL A 320 4.91 18.58 4.31
C VAL A 320 5.56 19.79 3.66
N ALA A 321 5.28 20.99 4.15
CA ALA A 321 5.92 22.20 3.66
C ALA A 321 7.44 22.21 3.90
N ALA A 322 7.90 21.75 5.06
CA ALA A 322 9.32 21.65 5.36
C ALA A 322 10.02 20.74 4.33
N GLU A 323 9.41 19.58 4.05
CA GLU A 323 9.94 18.60 3.12
C GLU A 323 10.04 19.18 1.70
N GLN A 324 8.95 19.77 1.19
CA GLN A 324 8.92 20.39 -0.13
C GLN A 324 9.93 21.54 -0.27
N ALA A 325 10.23 22.25 0.82
CA ALA A 325 11.27 23.29 0.86
C ALA A 325 12.69 22.74 1.04
N GLY A 326 12.88 21.42 1.08
CA GLY A 326 14.18 20.78 1.34
C GLY A 326 14.74 21.03 2.74
N ARG A 327 13.87 21.39 3.71
CA ARG A 327 14.24 21.63 5.10
C ARG A 327 14.02 20.36 5.92
N SER A 328 15.00 20.03 6.76
CA SER A 328 14.96 18.86 7.64
C SER A 328 15.05 19.28 9.10
N GLY A 329 14.63 18.37 9.99
CA GLY A 329 14.79 18.57 11.44
C GLY A 329 13.66 19.35 12.12
N LEU A 330 12.42 19.26 11.62
CA LEU A 330 11.25 19.79 12.33
C LEU A 330 11.23 19.26 13.77
N ASP A 331 11.27 20.16 14.75
CA ASP A 331 11.01 19.81 16.14
C ASP A 331 9.50 19.62 16.31
N TRP A 332 9.10 18.35 16.26
CA TRP A 332 7.70 17.94 16.38
C TRP A 332 7.06 18.44 17.67
N ASN A 333 7.79 18.43 18.80
CA ASN A 333 7.21 18.85 20.07
C ASN A 333 6.91 20.34 20.05
N ALA A 334 7.86 21.16 19.58
CA ALA A 334 7.66 22.60 19.44
C ALA A 334 6.52 22.92 18.45
N ALA A 335 6.49 22.24 17.30
CA ALA A 335 5.42 22.42 16.30
C ALA A 335 4.03 22.10 16.87
N PHE A 336 3.91 21.03 17.66
CA PHE A 336 2.66 20.69 18.33
C PHE A 336 2.28 21.67 19.43
N ASP A 337 3.23 22.10 20.26
CA ASP A 337 2.98 23.10 21.29
C ASP A 337 2.46 24.42 20.68
N ASP A 338 3.01 24.83 19.54
CA ASP A 338 2.57 26.00 18.79
C ASP A 338 1.17 25.82 18.23
N ALA A 339 0.92 24.68 17.56
CA ALA A 339 -0.39 24.36 17.01
C ALA A 339 -1.48 24.31 18.11
N TYR A 340 -1.20 23.70 19.27
CA TYR A 340 -2.15 23.68 20.39
C TYR A 340 -2.39 25.07 20.98
N ARG A 341 -1.37 25.92 21.06
CA ARG A 341 -1.53 27.32 21.50
C ARG A 341 -2.42 28.11 20.56
N ASP A 342 -2.27 27.91 19.25
CA ASP A 342 -3.10 28.59 18.25
C ASP A 342 -4.53 28.06 18.24
N VAL A 343 -4.73 26.74 18.33
CA VAL A 343 -6.07 26.14 18.48
C VAL A 343 -6.78 26.69 19.73
N ALA A 344 -6.06 26.89 20.84
CA ALA A 344 -6.62 27.44 22.07
C ALA A 344 -7.01 28.93 21.98
N ARG A 345 -6.47 29.68 21.01
CA ARG A 345 -6.79 31.10 20.78
C ARG A 345 -8.00 31.31 19.88
N LEU A 346 -8.37 30.30 19.10
CA LEU A 346 -9.56 30.34 18.27
C LEU A 346 -10.76 30.13 19.21
N ASP A 347 -11.68 31.09 19.28
CA ASP A 347 -12.94 30.98 20.05
C ASP A 347 -13.94 29.98 19.42
N GLU A 348 -13.59 29.38 18.28
CA GLU A 348 -14.42 28.53 17.43
C GLU A 348 -14.55 27.02 17.75
N PRO A 349 -13.77 26.36 18.65
CA PRO A 349 -13.91 24.92 18.89
C PRO A 349 -15.31 24.51 19.34
N GLY A 350 -16.11 25.44 19.86
CA GLY A 350 -17.46 25.18 20.37
C GLY A 350 -18.53 25.04 19.29
N GLU A 351 -18.44 25.73 18.15
CA GLU A 351 -19.56 25.82 17.19
C GLU A 351 -19.81 24.52 16.41
N HIS A 352 -18.77 23.69 16.26
CA HIS A 352 -18.88 22.43 15.53
C HIS A 352 -19.09 21.19 16.42
N VAL A 353 -18.76 21.26 17.71
CA VAL A 353 -18.89 20.10 18.62
C VAL A 353 -20.34 19.64 18.70
N ASP A 354 -21.28 20.57 18.82
CA ASP A 354 -22.70 20.24 18.97
C ASP A 354 -23.28 19.63 17.66
N THR A 355 -22.71 20.00 16.50
CA THR A 355 -23.05 19.35 15.21
C THR A 355 -22.61 17.88 15.20
N TRP A 356 -21.40 17.60 15.68
CA TRP A 356 -20.88 16.23 15.76
C TRP A 356 -21.59 15.39 16.83
N LEU A 357 -21.94 15.99 17.97
CA LEU A 357 -22.77 15.34 18.98
C LEU A 357 -24.16 15.01 18.44
N GLY A 358 -24.77 15.91 17.65
CA GLY A 358 -26.03 15.65 16.96
C GLY A 358 -25.94 14.42 16.05
N ARG A 359 -24.87 14.30 15.26
CA ARG A 359 -24.63 13.11 14.42
C ARG A 359 -24.49 11.82 15.24
N LEU A 360 -23.82 11.88 16.39
CA LEU A 360 -23.71 10.73 17.30
C LEU A 360 -25.08 10.33 17.85
N VAL A 361 -25.86 11.31 18.30
CA VAL A 361 -27.24 11.13 18.79
C VAL A 361 -28.12 10.50 17.71
N ASP A 362 -28.15 11.02 16.49
CA ASP A 362 -28.98 10.51 15.40
C ASP A 362 -28.67 9.03 15.09
N ARG A 363 -27.39 8.65 15.12
CA ARG A 363 -26.95 7.27 14.90
C ARG A 363 -27.35 6.36 16.06
N ALA A 364 -27.14 6.81 17.30
CA ALA A 364 -27.56 6.08 18.49
C ALA A 364 -29.08 5.86 18.54
N GLU A 365 -29.88 6.88 18.19
CA GLU A 365 -31.34 6.77 18.05
C GLU A 365 -31.73 5.69 17.03
N THR A 366 -31.10 5.73 15.85
CA THR A 366 -31.35 4.75 14.78
C THR A 366 -30.97 3.33 15.20
N ALA A 367 -29.83 3.16 15.87
CA ALA A 367 -29.36 1.87 16.36
C ALA A 367 -30.30 1.30 17.42
N LEU A 368 -30.67 2.11 18.41
CA LEU A 368 -31.58 1.72 19.49
C LEU A 368 -32.96 1.36 18.94
N ALA A 369 -33.55 2.18 18.08
CA ALA A 369 -34.86 1.91 17.48
C ALA A 369 -34.88 0.57 16.73
N ARG A 370 -33.82 0.29 15.94
CA ARG A 370 -33.70 -0.98 15.20
C ARG A 370 -33.61 -2.18 16.13
N VAL A 371 -32.85 -2.07 17.22
CA VAL A 371 -32.67 -3.14 18.19
C VAL A 371 -33.97 -3.41 18.94
N LEU A 372 -34.64 -2.37 19.46
CA LEU A 372 -35.91 -2.50 20.16
C LEU A 372 -36.98 -3.14 19.28
N GLN A 373 -37.09 -2.71 18.01
CA GLN A 373 -38.03 -3.30 17.07
C GLN A 373 -37.73 -4.79 16.86
N ARG A 374 -36.49 -5.14 16.52
CA ARG A 374 -36.08 -6.53 16.25
C ARG A 374 -36.32 -7.43 17.46
N SER A 375 -35.91 -6.99 18.65
CA SER A 375 -36.09 -7.78 19.87
C SER A 375 -37.58 -7.96 20.23
N ALA A 376 -38.43 -6.98 19.93
CA ALA A 376 -39.88 -7.13 20.06
C ALA A 376 -40.45 -8.16 19.08
N ASP A 377 -40.02 -8.14 17.82
CA ASP A 377 -40.44 -9.09 16.79
C ASP A 377 -40.00 -10.53 17.12
N GLU A 378 -38.87 -10.68 17.82
CA GLU A 378 -38.34 -11.95 18.33
C GLU A 378 -39.00 -12.40 19.65
N GLY A 379 -39.85 -11.56 20.26
CA GLY A 379 -40.54 -11.87 21.51
C GLY A 379 -39.63 -11.83 22.75
N ALA A 380 -38.54 -11.06 22.72
CA ALA A 380 -37.62 -10.91 23.84
C ALA A 380 -38.29 -10.30 25.08
N ASP A 381 -37.85 -10.72 26.26
CA ASP A 381 -38.23 -10.10 27.53
C ASP A 381 -37.46 -8.78 27.76
N ALA A 382 -37.82 -8.04 28.82
CA ALA A 382 -37.26 -6.72 29.08
C ALA A 382 -35.74 -6.77 29.31
N ASP A 383 -35.24 -7.80 30.00
CA ASP A 383 -33.82 -7.92 30.30
C ASP A 383 -33.03 -8.19 29.02
N ALA A 384 -33.46 -9.17 28.20
CA ALA A 384 -32.82 -9.49 26.93
C ALA A 384 -32.86 -8.32 25.93
N MET A 385 -33.97 -7.58 25.86
CA MET A 385 -34.07 -6.36 25.05
C MET A 385 -33.06 -5.31 25.48
N ALA A 386 -32.90 -5.15 26.79
CA ALA A 386 -32.09 -4.10 27.35
C ALA A 386 -30.58 -4.47 27.34
N ASP A 387 -30.24 -5.77 27.35
CA ASP A 387 -28.88 -6.26 27.05
C ASP A 387 -28.54 -6.01 25.56
N ALA A 388 -29.44 -6.38 24.64
CA ALA A 388 -29.24 -6.13 23.21
C ALA A 388 -29.09 -4.62 22.89
N ALA A 389 -29.84 -3.76 23.59
CA ALA A 389 -29.72 -2.31 23.47
C ALA A 389 -28.40 -1.79 24.06
N GLN A 390 -27.93 -2.37 25.17
CA GLN A 390 -26.61 -2.05 25.74
C GLN A 390 -25.50 -2.38 24.74
N ASP A 391 -25.51 -3.59 24.17
CA ASP A 391 -24.50 -4.04 23.19
C ASP A 391 -24.48 -3.15 21.94
N ALA A 392 -25.64 -2.67 21.50
CA ALA A 392 -25.73 -1.80 20.33
C ALA A 392 -25.25 -0.37 20.57
N LEU A 393 -25.40 0.15 21.79
CA LEU A 393 -25.06 1.54 22.13
C LEU A 393 -23.69 1.69 22.80
N THR A 394 -23.17 0.62 23.38
CA THR A 394 -21.98 0.66 24.23
C THR A 394 -20.90 -0.19 23.57
N PRO A 395 -19.93 0.43 22.89
CA PRO A 395 -18.85 -0.35 22.33
C PRO A 395 -18.04 -1.00 23.44
N ASN A 396 -17.68 -2.26 23.28
CA ASN A 396 -16.62 -2.88 24.09
C ASN A 396 -15.26 -2.37 23.62
N ASP A 397 -14.25 -2.43 24.49
CA ASP A 397 -12.90 -1.95 24.15
C ASP A 397 -12.29 -2.71 22.96
N ASP A 398 -12.62 -4.00 22.82
CA ASP A 398 -12.15 -4.86 21.72
C ASP A 398 -12.82 -4.52 20.38
N ASP A 399 -14.03 -3.95 20.40
CA ASP A 399 -14.85 -3.64 19.21
C ASP A 399 -14.96 -2.12 18.95
N LEU A 400 -14.19 -1.30 19.67
CA LEU A 400 -14.30 0.15 19.59
C LEU A 400 -14.14 0.65 18.14
N ALA A 401 -13.20 0.06 17.40
CA ALA A 401 -12.88 0.42 16.01
C ALA A 401 -14.05 0.23 15.03
N ASP A 402 -15.13 -0.45 15.40
CA ASP A 402 -16.32 -0.62 14.56
C ASP A 402 -17.57 0.08 15.13
N SER A 403 -17.39 0.85 16.20
CA SER A 403 -18.48 1.55 16.87
C SER A 403 -18.86 2.87 16.22
N ASP A 404 -20.11 3.27 16.41
CA ASP A 404 -20.60 4.59 15.98
C ASP A 404 -19.86 5.73 16.70
N VAL A 405 -19.42 5.52 17.94
CA VAL A 405 -18.68 6.53 18.72
C VAL A 405 -17.29 6.77 18.12
N ASP A 406 -16.56 5.70 17.84
CA ASP A 406 -15.26 5.78 17.16
C ASP A 406 -15.39 6.41 15.78
N PHE A 407 -16.37 5.94 15.00
CA PHE A 407 -16.63 6.47 13.67
C PHE A 407 -16.87 8.00 13.68
N ILE A 408 -17.69 8.50 14.62
CA ILE A 408 -17.95 9.94 14.74
C ILE A 408 -16.74 10.69 15.25
N ALA A 409 -16.03 10.17 16.26
CA ALA A 409 -14.84 10.80 16.80
C ALA A 409 -13.72 10.90 15.73
N ASP A 410 -13.42 9.81 15.02
CA ASP A 410 -12.47 9.78 13.91
C ASP A 410 -12.86 10.76 12.81
N TRP A 411 -14.14 10.79 12.42
CA TRP A 411 -14.60 11.68 11.37
C TRP A 411 -14.49 13.15 11.78
N ALA A 412 -14.84 13.48 13.03
CA ALA A 412 -14.70 14.82 13.58
C ALA A 412 -13.23 15.27 13.63
N MET A 413 -12.33 14.40 14.13
CA MET A 413 -10.90 14.66 14.20
C MET A 413 -10.27 14.82 12.82
N THR A 414 -10.61 13.93 11.89
CA THR A 414 -10.14 14.00 10.51
C THR A 414 -10.56 15.33 9.90
N SER A 415 -11.85 15.67 9.99
CA SER A 415 -12.39 16.94 9.47
C SER A 415 -11.70 18.17 10.06
N ALA A 416 -11.46 18.16 11.38
CA ALA A 416 -10.72 19.21 12.06
C ALA A 416 -9.28 19.32 11.55
N GLY A 417 -8.66 18.19 11.21
CA GLY A 417 -7.33 18.09 10.60
C GLY A 417 -7.17 18.97 9.36
N ALA A 418 -7.89 18.74 8.26
CA ALA A 418 -7.68 19.64 7.12
C ALA A 418 -8.22 21.04 7.36
N LEU A 419 -9.22 21.26 8.20
CA LEU A 419 -9.56 22.65 8.53
C LEU A 419 -8.38 23.36 9.20
N GLY A 420 -7.60 22.65 10.03
CA GLY A 420 -6.32 23.12 10.56
C GLY A 420 -5.27 23.39 9.47
N ALA A 421 -5.05 22.40 8.60
CA ALA A 421 -4.09 22.52 7.49
C ALA A 421 -4.44 23.67 6.53
N LEU A 422 -5.71 23.75 6.11
CA LEU A 422 -6.22 24.78 5.20
C LEU A 422 -6.14 26.17 5.84
N ALA A 423 -6.54 26.32 7.11
CA ALA A 423 -6.42 27.59 7.80
C ALA A 423 -4.96 28.06 7.87
N LEU A 424 -4.03 27.14 8.14
CA LEU A 424 -2.59 27.45 8.12
C LEU A 424 -2.14 27.88 6.71
N TYR A 425 -2.44 27.08 5.68
CA TYR A 425 -2.09 27.41 4.30
C TYR A 425 -2.66 28.77 3.86
N GLN A 426 -3.91 29.07 4.20
CA GLN A 426 -4.52 30.38 3.94
C GLN A 426 -3.79 31.51 4.66
N SER A 427 -3.41 31.31 5.93
CA SER A 427 -2.69 32.32 6.71
C SER A 427 -1.30 32.62 6.15
N GLU A 428 -0.67 31.65 5.51
CA GLU A 428 0.65 31.78 4.85
C GLU A 428 0.54 32.25 3.39
N GLY A 429 -0.68 32.50 2.91
CA GLY A 429 -0.96 33.07 1.59
C GLY A 429 -1.00 32.05 0.44
N ALA A 430 -1.12 30.75 0.73
CA ALA A 430 -1.36 29.76 -0.31
C ALA A 430 -2.70 30.04 -1.02
N LEU A 431 -2.74 29.84 -2.34
CA LEU A 431 -3.94 30.04 -3.16
C LEU A 431 -4.55 28.72 -3.63
N THR A 432 -3.74 27.68 -3.72
CA THR A 432 -4.12 26.35 -4.19
C THR A 432 -3.51 25.27 -3.32
N CYS A 433 -4.16 24.10 -3.28
CA CYS A 433 -3.64 22.90 -2.66
C CYS A 433 -3.86 21.66 -3.53
N ASP A 434 -2.99 20.68 -3.37
CA ASP A 434 -3.13 19.35 -3.93
C ASP A 434 -3.85 18.45 -2.94
N TRP A 435 -4.78 17.65 -3.45
CA TRP A 435 -5.34 16.53 -2.70
C TRP A 435 -4.38 15.36 -2.84
N VAL A 436 -3.91 14.83 -1.72
CA VAL A 436 -2.93 13.74 -1.73
C VAL A 436 -3.51 12.54 -1.01
N SER A 437 -3.52 11.39 -1.70
CA SER A 437 -3.90 10.13 -1.10
C SER A 437 -2.70 9.42 -0.48
N VAL A 438 -2.94 8.51 0.45
CA VAL A 438 -1.87 7.78 1.17
C VAL A 438 -1.25 6.68 0.30
N GLY A 439 -1.86 6.36 -0.84
CA GLY A 439 -1.34 5.36 -1.78
C GLY A 439 -1.11 3.97 -1.17
N ASP A 440 -1.81 3.62 -0.10
CA ASP A 440 -1.70 2.34 0.62
C ASP A 440 -2.70 1.28 0.12
N GLY A 441 -3.37 1.55 -1.00
CA GLY A 441 -4.42 0.70 -1.57
C GLY A 441 -5.75 0.76 -0.82
N ARG A 442 -5.91 1.65 0.18
CA ARG A 442 -7.17 1.86 0.93
C ARG A 442 -7.86 3.17 0.56
N VAL A 443 -7.55 3.69 -0.62
CA VAL A 443 -8.11 4.94 -1.15
C VAL A 443 -9.35 4.59 -1.97
N CYS A 444 -10.45 5.33 -1.77
CA CYS A 444 -11.65 5.12 -2.58
C CYS A 444 -11.58 5.90 -3.89
N TYR A 445 -12.39 5.50 -4.87
CA TYR A 445 -12.48 6.15 -6.18
C TYR A 445 -12.72 7.66 -6.12
N ALA A 446 -13.48 8.16 -5.13
CA ALA A 446 -13.71 9.59 -4.97
C ALA A 446 -12.43 10.34 -4.57
N CYS A 447 -11.62 9.75 -3.70
CA CYS A 447 -10.34 10.33 -3.30
C CYS A 447 -9.30 10.27 -4.43
N GLU A 448 -9.27 9.19 -5.21
CA GLU A 448 -8.42 9.09 -6.41
C GLU A 448 -8.82 10.15 -7.45
N ALA A 449 -10.12 10.36 -7.65
CA ALA A 449 -10.63 11.39 -8.56
C ALA A 449 -10.29 12.80 -8.06
N ASN A 450 -10.38 13.06 -6.76
CA ASN A 450 -9.99 14.35 -6.18
C ASN A 450 -8.49 14.61 -6.30
N GLU A 451 -7.65 13.59 -6.08
CA GLU A 451 -6.21 13.65 -6.28
C GLU A 451 -5.86 13.97 -7.74
N ALA A 452 -6.47 13.26 -8.70
CA ALA A 452 -6.29 13.52 -10.13
C ALA A 452 -6.80 14.91 -10.58
N GLY A 453 -7.72 15.52 -9.82
CA GLY A 453 -8.22 16.86 -10.07
C GLY A 453 -7.35 18.00 -9.54
N SER A 454 -6.27 17.68 -8.83
CA SER A 454 -5.35 18.68 -8.27
C SER A 454 -4.60 19.47 -9.36
N PRO A 455 -4.19 20.73 -9.10
CA PRO A 455 -4.40 21.50 -7.86
C PRO A 455 -5.79 22.15 -7.80
N TRP A 456 -6.32 22.28 -6.58
CA TRP A 456 -7.59 22.94 -6.28
C TRP A 456 -7.36 24.35 -5.74
N ALA A 457 -8.19 25.32 -6.15
CA ALA A 457 -8.25 26.60 -5.43
C ALA A 457 -8.80 26.36 -4.01
N LEU A 458 -8.27 27.06 -3.00
CA LEU A 458 -8.66 26.80 -1.60
C LEU A 458 -10.16 26.99 -1.33
N GLY A 459 -10.83 27.85 -2.11
CA GLY A 459 -12.28 28.07 -2.03
C GLY A 459 -13.13 27.07 -2.82
N ASP A 460 -12.52 26.32 -3.73
CA ASP A 460 -13.19 25.37 -4.64
C ASP A 460 -12.81 23.91 -4.33
N LEU A 461 -12.16 23.66 -3.19
CA LEU A 461 -11.79 22.32 -2.76
C LEU A 461 -13.05 21.44 -2.60
N PRO A 462 -13.05 20.19 -3.10
CA PRO A 462 -14.14 19.25 -2.86
C PRO A 462 -14.40 19.08 -1.37
N GLU A 463 -15.64 18.72 -1.00
CA GLU A 463 -16.00 18.51 0.40
C GLU A 463 -15.02 17.52 1.05
N TRP A 464 -14.37 18.00 2.11
CA TRP A 464 -13.30 17.28 2.78
C TRP A 464 -13.64 17.11 4.27
N PRO A 465 -13.46 15.90 4.84
CA PRO A 465 -12.99 14.69 4.17
C PRO A 465 -14.09 14.11 3.29
N ALA A 466 -13.72 13.57 2.12
CA ALA A 466 -14.68 13.01 1.16
C ALA A 466 -15.52 11.86 1.76
N HIS A 467 -14.99 11.19 2.77
CA HIS A 467 -15.71 10.21 3.56
C HIS A 467 -15.08 10.06 4.96
N PRO A 468 -15.83 9.46 5.92
CA PRO A 468 -15.28 9.05 7.21
C PRO A 468 -14.09 8.09 7.05
N ARG A 469 -13.14 8.12 7.99
CA ARG A 469 -11.90 7.30 7.96
C ARG A 469 -11.03 7.53 6.72
N CYS A 470 -11.24 8.63 6.00
CA CYS A 470 -10.39 9.00 4.88
C CYS A 470 -8.97 9.31 5.38
N ARG A 471 -7.98 8.67 4.75
CA ARG A 471 -6.56 8.88 5.08
C ARG A 471 -5.91 9.99 4.25
N CYS A 472 -6.63 10.55 3.27
CA CYS A 472 -6.12 11.65 2.42
C CYS A 472 -5.85 12.92 3.24
N PHE A 473 -5.03 13.80 2.68
CA PHE A 473 -4.71 15.11 3.23
C PHE A 473 -4.55 16.13 2.10
N VAL A 474 -4.34 17.39 2.46
CA VAL A 474 -4.06 18.46 1.50
C VAL A 474 -2.64 18.97 1.68
N SER A 475 -1.96 19.20 0.57
CA SER A 475 -0.64 19.85 0.51
C SER A 475 -0.79 21.21 -0.15
N ALA A 476 -0.16 22.26 0.37
CA ALA A 476 -0.07 23.52 -0.36
C ALA A 476 0.69 23.31 -1.69
N SER A 477 0.25 23.93 -2.78
CA SER A 477 0.90 23.83 -4.10
C SER A 477 1.83 25.01 -4.44
N VAL A 478 2.33 25.74 -3.43
CA VAL A 478 3.10 27.01 -3.59
C VAL A 478 4.57 26.86 -3.21
N ASP A 479 5.38 27.88 -3.53
CA ASP A 479 6.74 28.09 -2.99
C ASP A 479 6.66 28.43 -1.49
N LEU A 480 7.38 27.68 -0.66
CA LEU A 480 7.15 27.58 0.79
C LEU A 480 8.14 28.40 1.61
N ASP A 481 8.89 29.31 0.98
CA ASP A 481 9.75 30.28 1.66
C ASP A 481 9.01 31.11 2.73
N HIS A 482 7.68 31.20 2.65
CA HIS A 482 6.84 31.86 3.67
C HIS A 482 6.73 31.07 5.00
N PHE A 483 6.85 29.74 4.96
CA PHE A 483 6.83 28.89 6.16
C PHE A 483 8.15 28.95 6.95
N ALA A 484 9.14 29.73 6.47
CA ALA A 484 10.48 29.82 7.05
C ALA A 484 10.52 30.04 8.58
N ALA A 485 9.53 30.77 9.11
CA ALA A 485 9.42 31.09 10.53
C ALA A 485 8.97 29.91 11.41
N TRP A 486 8.28 28.92 10.86
CA TRP A 486 7.89 27.69 11.57
C TRP A 486 9.04 26.68 11.69
N PHE A 487 10.15 26.93 10.99
CA PHE A 487 11.31 26.04 10.94
C PHE A 487 12.49 26.50 11.81
N THR A 488 12.35 27.63 12.53
CA THR A 488 13.38 28.25 13.40
C THR A 488 12.86 28.42 14.80
#